data_AF-A0AAU6X7E5-F1
#
_entry.id   AF-A0AAU6X7E5-F1
#
_cell.length_a   1.000
_cell.length_b   1.000
_cell.length_c   1.000
_cell.angle_alpha   90.00
_cell.angle_beta   90.00
_cell.angle_gamma   90.00
#
_symmetry.space_group_name_H-M   'P 1'
#
loop_
_entity.id
_entity.type
_entity.pdbx_description
1 polymer ?
#
loop_
_entity_poly.entity_id
_entity_poly.type
_entity_poly.pdbx_seq_one_letter_code
_entity_poly.pdbx_strand_id
1 'polypeptide(L)'
;MGNNENERLKLIRKALGYSQLDFAQSIGLTQGGYSDIERGKNGLSGKVKLMLINIHKININYLEKNQGEMFFIETPPDQPEVVNTTSDPNAASDTKDRMIELLKADIKRLNSERDLYIELLQSKDKTIAALERQLKK
;
A
#
# COMPACT_ATOMS: atom_id res chain seq x y z
N MET A 1 -16.22 14.06 -24.13
CA MET A 1 -15.20 14.41 -23.11
C MET A 1 -14.80 13.11 -22.44
N GLY A 2 -13.51 12.73 -22.53
CA GLY A 2 -13.02 11.50 -21.92
C GLY A 2 -13.28 11.55 -20.42
N ASN A 3 -13.89 10.49 -19.89
CA ASN A 3 -14.14 10.39 -18.46
C ASN A 3 -12.79 10.34 -17.74
N ASN A 4 -12.53 11.39 -16.97
CA ASN A 4 -11.29 11.64 -16.24
C ASN A 4 -10.95 10.45 -15.29
N GLU A 5 -11.95 9.67 -14.88
CA GLU A 5 -11.81 8.44 -14.09
C GLU A 5 -11.08 7.31 -14.84
N ASN A 6 -11.40 7.08 -16.11
CA ASN A 6 -10.81 6.01 -16.91
C ASN A 6 -9.34 6.29 -17.24
N GLU A 7 -9.01 7.57 -17.50
CA GLU A 7 -7.63 8.01 -17.71
C GLU A 7 -6.80 7.86 -16.43
N ARG A 8 -7.35 8.22 -15.27
CA ARG A 8 -6.68 8.01 -13.98
C ARG A 8 -6.49 6.53 -13.65
N LEU A 9 -7.44 5.66 -13.98
CA LEU A 9 -7.26 4.22 -13.84
C LEU A 9 -6.04 3.72 -14.64
N LYS A 10 -5.86 4.24 -15.85
CA LYS A 10 -4.70 3.94 -16.69
C LYS A 10 -3.39 4.45 -16.09
N LEU A 11 -3.39 5.63 -15.48
CA LEU A 11 -2.24 6.17 -14.77
C LEU A 11 -1.87 5.30 -13.56
N ILE A 12 -2.87 4.91 -12.76
CA ILE A 12 -2.71 4.03 -11.61
C ILE A 12 -2.07 2.70 -12.01
N ARG A 13 -2.61 2.02 -13.03
CA ARG A 13 -2.04 0.76 -13.50
C ARG A 13 -0.58 0.91 -13.92
N LYS A 14 -0.25 1.98 -14.64
CA LYS A 14 1.12 2.26 -15.07
C LYS A 14 2.04 2.55 -13.90
N ALA A 15 1.58 3.29 -12.89
CA ALA A 15 2.35 3.57 -11.66
C ALA A 15 2.69 2.29 -10.90
N LEU A 16 1.78 1.31 -10.91
CA LEU A 16 2.00 -0.03 -10.35
C LEU A 16 2.83 -0.96 -11.25
N GLY A 17 3.17 -0.56 -12.48
CA GLY A 17 3.97 -1.35 -13.40
C GLY A 17 3.26 -2.54 -14.07
N TYR A 18 1.93 -2.64 -13.95
CA TYR A 18 1.19 -3.79 -14.52
C TYR A 18 0.87 -3.63 -16.01
N SER A 19 0.87 -4.75 -16.73
CA SER A 19 0.24 -4.84 -18.04
C SER A 19 -1.29 -4.75 -17.91
N GLN A 20 -2.00 -4.46 -19.02
CA GLN A 20 -3.47 -4.48 -19.00
C GLN A 20 -4.04 -5.87 -18.66
N LEU A 21 -3.36 -6.94 -19.07
CA LEU A 21 -3.79 -8.31 -18.80
C LEU A 21 -3.66 -8.63 -17.30
N ASP A 22 -2.48 -8.40 -16.73
CA ASP A 22 -2.19 -8.73 -15.33
C ASP A 22 -3.10 -7.93 -14.39
N PHE A 23 -3.27 -6.63 -14.68
CA PHE A 23 -4.14 -5.79 -13.88
C PHE A 23 -5.61 -6.22 -13.98
N ALA A 24 -6.09 -6.57 -15.18
CA ALA A 24 -7.46 -7.07 -15.36
C ALA A 24 -7.70 -8.36 -14.58
N GLN A 25 -6.78 -9.32 -14.67
CA GLN A 25 -6.87 -10.60 -13.98
C GLN A 25 -6.90 -10.40 -12.45
N SER A 26 -6.09 -9.48 -11.92
CA SER A 26 -6.05 -9.19 -10.48
C SER A 26 -7.40 -8.73 -9.91
N ILE A 27 -8.25 -8.09 -10.72
CA ILE A 27 -9.57 -7.58 -10.31
C ILE A 27 -10.73 -8.39 -10.91
N GLY A 28 -10.45 -9.59 -11.42
CA GLY A 28 -11.47 -10.52 -11.94
C GLY A 28 -12.12 -10.08 -13.25
N LEU A 29 -11.40 -9.35 -14.10
CA LEU A 29 -11.84 -8.91 -15.42
C LEU A 29 -11.04 -9.60 -16.53
N THR A 30 -11.63 -9.62 -17.73
CA THR A 30 -10.89 -9.95 -18.95
C THR A 30 -10.06 -8.76 -19.41
N GLN A 31 -8.94 -9.01 -20.12
CA GLN A 31 -8.12 -7.94 -20.70
C GLN A 31 -8.95 -7.00 -21.60
N GLY A 32 -9.84 -7.57 -22.43
CA GLY A 32 -10.72 -6.80 -23.31
C GLY A 32 -11.68 -5.91 -22.53
N GLY A 33 -12.31 -6.45 -21.48
CA GLY A 33 -13.21 -5.69 -20.60
C GLY A 33 -12.49 -4.53 -19.92
N TYR A 34 -11.29 -4.76 -19.41
CA TYR A 34 -10.46 -3.72 -18.81
C TYR A 34 -9.99 -2.67 -19.83
N SER A 35 -9.60 -3.08 -21.04
CA SER A 35 -9.22 -2.16 -22.12
C SER A 35 -10.37 -1.25 -22.56
N ASP A 36 -11.60 -1.78 -22.62
CA ASP A 36 -12.81 -0.99 -22.87
C ASP A 36 -13.06 0.05 -21.76
N ILE A 37 -12.75 -0.29 -20.50
CA ILE A 37 -12.79 0.66 -19.39
C ILE A 37 -11.73 1.75 -19.58
N GLU A 38 -10.45 1.44 -19.80
CA GLU A 38 -9.41 2.49 -19.96
C GLU A 38 -9.69 3.46 -21.12
N ARG A 39 -10.39 3.02 -22.16
CA ARG A 39 -10.79 3.86 -23.31
C ARG A 39 -12.10 4.62 -23.09
N GLY A 40 -12.73 4.48 -21.91
CA GLY A 40 -13.97 5.18 -21.56
C GLY A 40 -15.21 4.64 -22.26
N LYS A 41 -15.13 3.47 -22.92
CA LYS A 41 -16.29 2.81 -23.53
C LYS A 41 -17.21 2.24 -22.45
N ASN A 42 -16.62 1.70 -21.38
CA ASN A 42 -17.33 1.20 -20.21
C ASN A 42 -16.93 2.00 -18.96
N GLY A 43 -17.91 2.21 -18.07
CA GLY A 43 -17.65 2.75 -16.74
C GLY A 43 -17.14 1.70 -15.76
N LEU A 44 -16.61 2.16 -14.63
CA LEU A 44 -16.26 1.31 -13.50
C LEU A 44 -17.51 0.97 -12.68
N SER A 45 -17.82 -0.32 -12.54
CA SER A 45 -18.89 -0.77 -11.64
C SER A 45 -18.44 -0.67 -10.17
N GLY A 46 -19.40 -0.55 -9.25
CA GLY A 46 -19.10 -0.51 -7.80
C GLY A 46 -18.29 -1.72 -7.32
N LYS A 47 -18.54 -2.91 -7.88
CA LYS A 47 -17.77 -4.13 -7.59
C LYS A 47 -16.31 -3.99 -7.99
N VAL A 48 -16.04 -3.43 -9.17
CA VAL A 48 -14.66 -3.20 -9.64
C VAL A 48 -13.96 -2.17 -8.75
N LYS A 49 -14.65 -1.08 -8.39
CA LYS A 49 -14.10 -0.08 -7.45
C LYS A 49 -13.71 -0.71 -6.11
N LEU A 50 -14.55 -1.59 -5.56
CA LEU A 50 -14.24 -2.29 -4.32
C LEU A 50 -13.01 -3.20 -4.44
N MET A 51 -12.84 -3.89 -5.56
CA MET A 51 -11.63 -4.70 -5.82
C MET A 51 -10.37 -3.82 -5.95
N LEU A 52 -10.47 -2.66 -6.60
CA LEU A 52 -9.37 -1.70 -6.70
C LEU A 52 -8.91 -1.20 -5.33
N ILE A 53 -9.85 -0.95 -4.40
CA ILE A 53 -9.54 -0.60 -3.01
C ILE A 53 -8.84 -1.76 -2.31
N ASN A 54 -9.44 -2.95 -2.34
CA ASN A 54 -9.00 -4.04 -1.47
C ASN A 54 -7.67 -4.65 -1.92
N ILE A 55 -7.45 -4.75 -3.23
CA ILE A 55 -6.29 -5.46 -3.82
C ILE A 55 -5.12 -4.50 -4.03
N HIS A 56 -5.39 -3.31 -4.55
CA HIS A 56 -4.36 -2.35 -4.96
C HIS A 56 -4.29 -1.11 -4.06
N LYS A 57 -5.10 -1.06 -3.00
CA LYS A 57 -5.17 0.06 -2.05
C LYS A 57 -5.40 1.39 -2.75
N ILE A 58 -6.18 1.40 -3.84
CA ILE A 58 -6.42 2.62 -4.61
C ILE A 58 -7.38 3.54 -3.86
N ASN A 59 -7.04 4.83 -3.81
CA ASN A 59 -7.93 5.86 -3.27
C ASN A 59 -9.00 6.23 -4.31
N ILE A 60 -10.26 5.93 -4.00
CA ILE A 60 -11.38 6.23 -4.91
C ILE A 60 -11.59 7.74 -5.10
N ASN A 61 -11.27 8.58 -4.12
CA ASN A 61 -11.37 10.03 -4.30
C ASN A 61 -10.37 10.54 -5.34
N TYR A 62 -9.17 9.95 -5.41
CA TYR A 62 -8.23 10.23 -6.49
C TYR A 62 -8.80 9.73 -7.81
N LEU A 63 -9.27 8.48 -7.86
CA LEU A 63 -9.80 7.86 -9.07
C LEU A 63 -11.01 8.62 -9.64
N GLU A 64 -11.95 9.09 -8.83
CA GLU A 64 -13.20 9.73 -9.29
C GLU A 64 -13.09 11.25 -9.40
N LYS A 65 -12.38 11.89 -8.47
CA LYS A 65 -12.40 13.34 -8.28
C LYS A 65 -11.03 14.00 -8.42
N ASN A 66 -9.97 13.22 -8.64
CA ASN A 66 -8.58 13.70 -8.64
C ASN A 66 -8.19 14.40 -7.33
N GLN A 67 -8.67 13.88 -6.20
CA GLN A 67 -8.44 14.44 -4.87
C GLN A 67 -7.68 13.46 -3.97
N GLY A 68 -6.65 13.98 -3.30
CA GLY A 68 -5.79 13.19 -2.42
C GLY A 68 -4.77 12.34 -3.19
N GLU A 69 -4.09 11.45 -2.46
CA GLU A 69 -3.06 10.57 -3.01
C GLU A 69 -3.66 9.42 -3.83
N MET A 70 -2.88 8.88 -4.76
CA MET A 70 -3.30 7.80 -5.67
C MET A 70 -3.63 6.49 -4.95
N PHE A 71 -2.86 6.18 -3.91
CA PHE A 71 -2.98 4.97 -3.10
C PHE A 71 -3.20 5.36 -1.64
N PHE A 72 -3.97 4.56 -0.92
CA PHE A 72 -3.90 4.51 0.52
C PHE A 72 -2.55 3.91 0.89
N ILE A 73 -1.75 4.69 1.60
CA ILE A 73 -0.59 4.17 2.29
C ILE A 73 -1.16 3.41 3.49
N GLU A 74 -1.01 2.09 3.52
CA GLU A 74 -1.06 1.37 4.79
C GLU A 74 0.18 1.78 5.56
N THR A 75 0.10 2.93 6.24
CA THR A 75 0.94 3.10 7.41
C THR A 75 0.52 1.99 8.36
N PRO A 76 1.48 1.24 8.96
CA PRO A 76 1.18 0.47 10.15
C PRO A 76 0.34 1.39 11.06
N PRO A 77 -0.77 0.91 11.62
CA PRO A 77 -1.67 1.77 12.40
C PRO A 77 -0.81 2.63 13.32
N ASP A 78 -0.86 3.94 13.09
CA ASP A 78 0.02 4.90 13.75
C ASP A 78 -0.30 5.01 15.26
N GLN A 79 -1.27 4.21 15.72
CA GLN A 79 -1.75 4.12 17.08
C GLN A 79 -2.27 2.69 17.33
N PRO A 80 -2.01 2.09 18.50
CA PRO A 80 -2.84 0.98 18.96
C PRO A 80 -4.30 1.45 18.99
N GLU A 81 -5.24 0.63 18.54
CA GLU A 81 -6.67 0.93 18.64
C GLU A 81 -7.00 1.35 20.09
N VAL A 82 -7.22 2.64 20.31
CA VAL A 82 -7.75 3.15 21.56
C VAL A 82 -9.22 2.76 21.62
N VAL A 83 -9.48 1.57 22.15
CA VAL A 83 -10.82 1.17 22.58
C VAL A 83 -11.21 2.12 23.72
N ASN A 84 -12.05 3.10 23.40
CA ASN A 84 -12.74 3.93 24.39
C ASN A 84 -13.52 3.02 25.34
N THR A 85 -12.94 2.68 26.48
CA THR A 85 -13.64 1.99 27.57
C THR A 85 -13.51 2.82 28.85
N THR A 86 -14.58 3.58 29.07
CA THR A 86 -15.21 3.89 30.36
C THR A 86 -14.34 3.82 31.62
N SER A 87 -14.14 5.01 32.18
CA SER A 87 -13.92 5.38 33.58
C SER A 87 -14.21 4.29 34.63
N ASP A 88 -13.18 3.59 35.10
CA ASP A 88 -13.21 2.90 36.39
C ASP A 88 -11.81 2.97 37.07
N PRO A 89 -11.66 3.70 38.19
CA PRO A 89 -10.35 4.02 38.77
C PRO A 89 -9.58 2.81 39.37
N ASN A 90 -10.19 1.63 39.48
CA ASN A 90 -9.53 0.41 39.96
C ASN A 90 -8.78 -0.40 38.88
N ALA A 91 -8.85 -0.02 37.59
CA ALA A 91 -8.20 -0.72 36.47
C ALA A 91 -6.80 -0.16 36.09
N ALA A 92 -6.24 0.75 36.90
CA ALA A 92 -5.05 1.52 36.51
C ALA A 92 -3.74 0.70 36.43
N SER A 93 -3.66 -0.45 37.11
CA SER A 93 -2.50 -1.36 37.00
C SER A 93 -2.54 -2.14 35.68
N ASP A 94 -3.69 -2.75 35.39
CA ASP A 94 -3.89 -3.58 34.19
C ASP A 94 -3.71 -2.79 32.89
N THR A 95 -4.12 -1.50 32.89
CA THR A 95 -3.92 -0.61 31.73
C THR A 95 -2.45 -0.28 31.49
N LYS A 96 -1.63 -0.11 32.54
CA LYS A 96 -0.19 0.16 32.39
C LYS A 96 0.56 -1.08 31.93
N ASP A 97 0.21 -2.24 32.48
CA ASP A 97 0.82 -3.52 32.08
C ASP A 97 0.51 -3.84 30.62
N ARG A 98 -0.72 -3.56 30.17
CA ARG A 98 -1.10 -3.68 28.76
C ARG A 98 -0.35 -2.70 27.86
N MET A 99 -0.16 -1.46 28.30
CA MET A 99 0.62 -0.46 27.56
C MET A 99 2.09 -0.90 27.43
N ILE A 100 2.68 -1.44 28.50
CA ILE A 100 4.05 -1.98 28.48
C ILE A 100 4.17 -3.14 27.49
N GLU A 101 3.16 -4.02 27.43
CA GLU A 101 3.15 -5.15 26.51
C GLU A 101 3.10 -4.70 25.04
N LEU A 102 2.27 -3.70 24.73
CA LEU A 102 2.19 -3.10 23.39
C LEU A 102 3.52 -2.44 22.99
N LEU A 103 4.12 -1.64 23.89
CA LEU A 103 5.42 -1.01 23.63
C LEU A 103 6.55 -2.03 23.41
N LYS A 104 6.54 -3.16 24.13
CA LYS A 104 7.49 -4.26 23.91
C LYS A 104 7.30 -4.90 22.53
N ALA A 105 6.06 -5.08 22.08
CA ALA A 105 5.77 -5.61 20.75
C ALA A 105 6.27 -4.65 19.65
N ASP A 106 6.08 -3.35 19.82
CA ASP A 106 6.58 -2.34 18.89
C ASP A 106 8.11 -2.30 18.85
N ILE A 107 8.78 -2.35 20.00
CA ILE A 107 10.25 -2.43 20.04
C ILE A 107 10.74 -3.67 19.29
N LYS A 108 10.09 -4.82 19.47
CA LYS A 108 10.45 -6.04 18.76
C LYS A 108 10.29 -5.87 17.25
N ARG A 109 9.17 -5.31 16.81
CA ARG A 109 8.88 -5.03 15.39
C ARG A 109 9.94 -4.10 14.77
N LEU A 110 10.22 -2.98 15.43
CA LEU A 110 11.19 -1.98 14.96
C LEU A 110 12.61 -2.56 14.89
N ASN A 111 12.98 -3.43 15.83
CA ASN A 111 14.28 -4.12 15.76
C ASN A 111 14.36 -5.04 14.55
N SER A 112 13.33 -5.85 14.28
CA SER A 112 13.31 -6.72 13.10
C SER A 112 13.38 -5.93 11.79
N GLU A 113 12.68 -4.78 11.73
CA GLU A 113 12.74 -3.88 10.58
C GLU A 113 14.14 -3.28 10.38
N ARG A 114 14.78 -2.83 11.45
CA ARG A 114 16.17 -2.34 11.42
C ARG A 114 17.13 -3.40 10.88
N ASP A 115 17.00 -4.64 11.35
CA ASP A 115 17.90 -5.73 10.98
C ASP A 115 17.80 -6.03 9.46
N LEU A 116 16.59 -5.99 8.89
CA LEU A 116 16.37 -6.13 7.45
C LEU A 116 17.06 -5.00 6.65
N TYR A 117 16.99 -3.75 7.14
CA TYR A 117 17.65 -2.63 6.48
C TYR A 117 19.18 -2.75 6.52
N ILE A 118 19.74 -3.27 7.61
CA ILE A 118 21.18 -3.52 7.73
C ILE A 118 21.63 -4.56 6.68
N GLU A 119 20.90 -5.66 6.52
CA GLU A 119 21.21 -6.67 5.51
C GLU A 119 21.14 -6.11 4.09
N LEU A 120 20.13 -5.30 3.81
CA LEU A 120 19.97 -4.64 2.52
C LEU A 120 21.14 -3.70 2.20
N LEU A 121 21.57 -2.89 3.18
CA LEU A 121 22.73 -2.01 3.04
C LEU A 121 24.01 -2.80 2.73
N GLN A 122 24.27 -3.87 3.48
CA GLN A 122 25.43 -4.74 3.24
C GLN A 122 25.41 -5.37 1.83
N SER A 123 24.24 -5.75 1.33
CA SER A 123 24.08 -6.28 -0.03
C SER A 123 24.38 -5.21 -1.09
N LYS A 124 23.92 -3.97 -0.87
CA LYS A 124 24.21 -2.84 -1.75
C LYS A 124 25.69 -2.49 -1.76
N ASP A 125 26.36 -2.48 -0.61
CA ASP A 125 27.80 -2.22 -0.51
C ASP A 125 28.62 -3.25 -1.28
N LYS A 126 28.26 -4.54 -1.17
CA LYS A 126 28.89 -5.61 -1.95
C LYS A 126 28.71 -5.39 -3.46
N THR A 127 27.52 -4.97 -3.86
CA THR A 127 27.20 -4.68 -5.27
C THR A 127 28.02 -3.50 -5.78
N ILE A 128 28.11 -2.42 -5.01
CA ILE A 128 28.93 -1.25 -5.34
C ILE A 128 30.40 -1.67 -5.49
N ALA A 129 30.95 -2.40 -4.51
CA ALA A 129 32.34 -2.87 -4.57
C ALA A 129 32.62 -3.76 -5.79
N ALA A 130 31.65 -4.58 -6.21
CA ALA A 130 31.77 -5.39 -7.42
C ALA A 130 31.79 -4.54 -8.70
N LEU A 131 30.91 -3.53 -8.79
CA LEU A 131 30.86 -2.61 -9.92
C LEU A 131 32.12 -1.74 -10.02
N GLU A 132 32.62 -1.22 -8.89
CA GLU A 132 33.87 -0.46 -8.85
C GLU A 132 35.08 -1.26 -9.34
N ARG A 133 35.13 -2.56 -9.04
CA ARG A 133 36.18 -3.47 -9.56
C ARG A 133 36.09 -3.68 -11.06
N GLN A 134 34.88 -3.66 -11.64
CA GLN A 134 34.69 -3.78 -13.09
C GLN A 134 35.11 -2.51 -13.82
N LEU A 135 34.91 -1.34 -13.22
CA LEU A 135 35.31 -0.04 -13.79
C LEU A 135 36.82 0.23 -13.73
N LYS A 136 37.57 -0.47 -12.87
CA LYS A 136 39.04 -0.34 -12.73
C LYS A 136 39.84 -1.32 -13.61
N LYS A 137 39.17 -2.13 -14.43
CA LYS A 137 39.79 -2.97 -15.47
C LYS A 137 39.65 -2.30 -16.83
#